data_AF-A0A6B2JT61-F1
#
_entry.id   AF-A0A6B2JT61-F1
#
_cell.length_a   1.000
_cell.length_b   1.000
_cell.length_c   1.000
_cell.angle_alpha   90.00
_cell.angle_beta   90.00
_cell.angle_gamma   90.00
#
_symmetry.space_group_name_H-M   'P 1'
#
loop_
_entity.id
_entity.type
_entity.pdbx_description
1 polymer ?
#
loop_
_entity_poly.entity_id
_entity_poly.type
_entity_poly.pdbx_seq_one_letter_code
_entity_poly.pdbx_strand_id
1 'polypeptide(L)'
;MDTILGWQIAVVISIVAARLVSREAMVWVATGWSLFSLFAIWAEGLLLLQLGSAWGTVWLLSALFGGASSDETSEKNAPGPTKAPPPAAPKPRETSAAKPASVIDDFAAWMARLDAAQRANSDLHHELGCIRIEVEALLKRGHLRKAHDERLADPSELGVLYRESYAKLQAVFADKEEDRKPRAPSRLTIAPVPRSELPVEALNPRELELTHTRHVLKDAEQQVSKDRALLAAIDAERAEPVLPYLQEEAEKVSAHLAALSGKAAPTLAKPPASKPATALPATAQPAGKSTAPDGAAPISWAELLQQMEDQAEPAPQERRDEIERLARELRIPHLVHFTRVENLPGILSSGLMSASACRDACLPALRNDENRYDGQLDGTSLSISFPNYRMFWKYRRLAPQAEWAVLLLDPSVLWLKDCAFYPRNAADARMIRRPRAGMKSAEALAEMFAEEEGRPDWLRAYDPTDPQAEVMVYETIEPRFIETIAFETREVRGRHIRRLGGIDSLYAGPGKGLFASRQHMLTELKGGQNGHASGILQRH
;
A
#
# COMPACT_ATOMS: atom_id res chain seq x y z
N MET A 1 10.32 -23.79 -15.17
CA MET A 1 9.51 -25.02 -15.17
C MET A 1 10.37 -26.27 -15.08
N ASP A 2 11.55 -26.28 -15.71
CA ASP A 2 12.45 -27.45 -15.77
C ASP A 2 12.95 -27.96 -14.42
N THR A 3 13.12 -27.08 -13.43
CA THR A 3 13.53 -27.48 -12.07
C THR A 3 12.41 -28.18 -11.29
N ILE A 4 11.15 -27.75 -11.46
CA ILE A 4 10.00 -28.27 -10.71
C ILE A 4 9.66 -29.69 -11.17
N LEU A 5 9.68 -29.92 -12.48
CA LEU A 5 9.44 -31.25 -13.06
C LEU A 5 10.53 -32.23 -12.61
N GLY A 6 11.79 -31.79 -12.54
CA GLY A 6 12.90 -32.59 -12.02
C GLY A 6 12.69 -33.03 -10.55
N TRP A 7 12.23 -32.12 -9.69
CA TRP A 7 11.93 -32.43 -8.29
C TRP A 7 10.75 -33.40 -8.13
N GLN A 8 9.67 -33.21 -8.90
CA GLN A 8 8.51 -34.10 -8.86
C GLN A 8 8.86 -35.52 -9.32
N ILE A 9 9.68 -35.65 -10.36
CA ILE A 9 10.18 -36.95 -10.83
C ILE A 9 11.06 -37.62 -9.76
N ALA A 10 11.94 -36.86 -9.09
CA ALA A 10 12.80 -37.40 -8.03
C ALA A 10 11.99 -37.93 -6.82
N VAL A 11 10.93 -37.22 -6.40
CA VAL A 11 10.03 -37.67 -5.33
C VAL A 11 9.35 -38.98 -5.72
N VAL A 12 8.76 -39.04 -6.93
CA VAL A 12 8.05 -40.24 -7.41
C VAL A 12 9.00 -41.44 -7.51
N ILE A 13 10.18 -41.27 -8.11
CA ILE A 13 11.18 -42.35 -8.22
C ILE A 13 11.61 -42.84 -6.84
N SER A 14 11.82 -41.93 -5.87
CA SER A 14 12.25 -42.32 -4.52
C SER A 14 11.19 -43.12 -3.76
N ILE A 15 9.90 -42.80 -3.94
CA ILE A 15 8.78 -43.54 -3.32
C ILE A 15 8.62 -44.93 -3.97
N VAL A 16 8.74 -45.00 -5.30
CA VAL A 16 8.70 -46.28 -6.03
C VAL A 16 9.88 -47.17 -5.65
N ALA A 17 11.08 -46.63 -5.54
CA ALA A 17 12.27 -47.37 -5.10
C ALA A 17 12.12 -47.86 -3.65
N ALA A 18 11.61 -47.02 -2.74
CA ALA A 18 11.35 -47.41 -1.35
C ALA A 18 10.33 -48.56 -1.24
N ARG A 19 9.34 -48.60 -2.14
CA ARG A 19 8.34 -49.66 -2.20
C ARG A 19 8.92 -51.04 -2.57
N LEU A 20 9.99 -51.07 -3.36
CA LEU A 20 10.72 -52.30 -3.70
C LEU A 20 11.44 -52.89 -2.48
N VAL A 21 11.72 -52.07 -1.46
CA VAL A 21 12.38 -52.50 -0.22
C VAL A 21 11.36 -53.00 0.81
N SER A 22 10.37 -52.18 1.17
CA SER A 22 9.26 -52.61 2.04
C SER A 22 8.09 -51.62 2.02
N ARG A 23 6.91 -52.05 2.48
CA ARG A 23 5.74 -51.15 2.63
C ARG A 23 5.97 -50.06 3.67
N GLU A 24 6.73 -50.36 4.74
CA GLU A 24 7.02 -49.41 5.81
C GLU A 24 8.05 -48.35 5.38
N ALA A 25 9.06 -48.74 4.59
CA ALA A 25 10.05 -47.81 4.04
C ALA A 25 9.41 -46.74 3.15
N MET A 26 8.38 -47.13 2.39
CA MET A 26 7.61 -46.20 1.57
C MET A 26 6.92 -45.10 2.43
N VAL A 27 6.35 -45.47 3.58
CA VAL A 27 5.67 -44.53 4.48
C VAL A 27 6.68 -43.56 5.10
N TRP A 28 7.86 -44.07 5.51
CA TRP A 28 8.94 -43.22 6.05
C TRP A 28 9.51 -42.24 5.02
N VAL A 29 9.71 -42.68 3.78
CA VAL A 29 10.19 -41.80 2.70
C VAL A 29 9.14 -40.75 2.33
N ALA A 30 7.86 -41.11 2.27
CA ALA A 30 6.77 -40.17 2.05
C ALA A 30 6.63 -39.14 3.19
N THR A 31 6.78 -39.58 4.43
CA THR A 31 6.78 -38.71 5.62
C THR A 31 7.99 -37.78 5.60
N GLY A 32 9.16 -38.29 5.24
CA GLY A 32 10.40 -37.50 5.10
C GLY A 32 10.28 -36.40 4.05
N TRP A 33 9.71 -36.70 2.87
CA TRP A 33 9.42 -35.68 1.86
C TRP A 33 8.36 -34.68 2.30
N SER A 34 7.35 -35.12 3.06
CA SER A 34 6.32 -34.23 3.61
C SER A 34 6.89 -33.27 4.64
N LEU A 35 7.76 -33.75 5.54
CA LEU A 35 8.47 -32.94 6.53
C LEU A 35 9.49 -32.03 5.87
N PHE A 36 10.25 -32.51 4.88
CA PHE A 36 11.17 -31.69 4.09
C PHE A 36 10.41 -30.58 3.34
N SER A 37 9.24 -30.86 2.78
CA SER A 37 8.40 -29.86 2.11
C SER A 37 7.81 -28.84 3.10
N LEU A 38 7.47 -29.28 4.31
CA LEU A 38 7.05 -28.42 5.43
C LEU A 38 8.19 -27.51 5.92
N PHE A 39 9.43 -28.01 5.94
CA PHE A 39 10.59 -27.29 6.44
C PHE A 39 11.26 -26.40 5.37
N ALA A 40 11.16 -26.78 4.10
CA ALA A 40 11.93 -26.15 3.03
C ALA A 40 11.27 -24.89 2.44
N ILE A 41 9.95 -24.66 2.56
CA ILE A 41 9.33 -23.57 1.79
C ILE A 41 8.18 -22.84 2.52
N TRP A 42 8.52 -21.60 2.87
CA TRP A 42 7.71 -20.39 2.76
C TRP A 42 7.39 -20.14 1.27
N ALA A 43 6.34 -20.77 0.71
CA ALA A 43 5.71 -20.45 -0.58
C ALA A 43 4.46 -21.32 -0.80
N GLU A 44 3.37 -20.68 -1.19
CA GLU A 44 2.05 -21.26 -1.42
C GLU A 44 1.93 -22.04 -2.75
N GLY A 45 0.86 -22.84 -2.85
CA GLY A 45 0.40 -23.54 -4.06
C GLY A 45 1.05 -24.90 -4.34
N LEU A 46 2.36 -25.00 -4.22
CA LEU A 46 3.12 -26.23 -4.49
C LEU A 46 2.82 -27.34 -3.47
N LEU A 47 2.55 -26.99 -2.21
CA LEU A 47 2.27 -27.96 -1.14
C LEU A 47 0.97 -28.74 -1.38
N LEU A 48 -0.08 -28.10 -1.94
CA LEU A 48 -1.33 -28.78 -2.30
C LEU A 48 -1.15 -29.69 -3.52
N LEU A 49 -0.36 -29.27 -4.52
CA LEU A 49 -0.03 -30.09 -5.67
C LEU A 49 0.89 -31.27 -5.29
N GLN A 50 1.85 -31.05 -4.38
CA GLN A 50 2.73 -32.09 -3.86
C GLN A 50 2.00 -33.07 -2.95
N LEU A 51 1.17 -32.61 -2.00
CA LEU A 51 0.32 -33.50 -1.20
C LEU A 51 -0.66 -34.27 -2.08
N GLY A 52 -1.30 -33.60 -3.04
CA GLY A 52 -2.18 -34.23 -4.00
C GLY A 52 -1.47 -35.29 -4.83
N SER A 53 -0.25 -35.03 -5.30
CA SER A 53 0.54 -36.00 -6.05
C SER A 53 1.04 -37.17 -5.19
N ALA A 54 1.51 -36.89 -3.96
CA ALA A 54 2.05 -37.91 -3.05
C ALA A 54 0.93 -38.83 -2.55
N TRP A 55 -0.16 -38.26 -2.05
CA TRP A 55 -1.31 -39.03 -1.57
C TRP A 55 -2.13 -39.64 -2.70
N GLY A 56 -2.25 -38.95 -3.84
CA GLY A 56 -2.87 -39.50 -5.04
C GLY A 56 -2.12 -40.71 -5.58
N THR A 57 -0.79 -40.70 -5.55
CA THR A 57 0.03 -41.85 -5.97
C THR A 57 -0.09 -43.01 -4.99
N VAL A 58 -0.07 -42.75 -3.67
CA VAL A 58 -0.28 -43.80 -2.65
C VAL A 58 -1.67 -44.42 -2.80
N TRP A 59 -2.72 -43.60 -2.97
CA TRP A 59 -4.07 -44.08 -3.16
C TRP A 59 -4.22 -44.90 -4.45
N LEU A 60 -3.66 -44.43 -5.58
CA LEU A 60 -3.69 -45.14 -6.85
C LEU A 60 -2.94 -46.49 -6.79
N LEU A 61 -1.77 -46.53 -6.15
CA LEU A 61 -1.01 -47.77 -5.96
C LEU A 61 -1.68 -48.74 -4.99
N SER A 62 -2.35 -48.22 -3.96
CA SER A 62 -3.18 -49.01 -3.05
C SER A 62 -4.44 -49.55 -3.75
N ALA A 63 -5.04 -48.82 -4.68
CA ALA A 63 -6.20 -49.26 -5.44
C ALA A 63 -5.86 -50.30 -6.52
N LEU A 64 -4.73 -50.12 -7.23
CA LEU A 64 -4.30 -51.02 -8.31
C LEU A 64 -3.71 -52.35 -7.81
N PHE A 65 -3.19 -52.39 -6.58
CA PHE A 65 -2.48 -53.57 -6.05
C PHE A 65 -2.95 -54.01 -4.65
N GLY A 66 -4.06 -53.43 -4.14
CA GLY A 66 -4.60 -53.70 -2.81
C GLY A 66 -5.76 -54.70 -2.76
N GLY A 67 -6.08 -55.37 -3.87
CA GLY A 67 -7.11 -56.41 -3.90
C GLY A 67 -6.54 -57.77 -4.28
N ALA A 68 -6.12 -58.57 -3.29
CA ALA A 68 -6.26 -60.04 -3.27
C ALA A 68 -5.49 -60.64 -2.07
N SER A 69 -6.22 -61.05 -1.04
CA SER A 69 -6.16 -62.42 -0.52
C SER A 69 -7.22 -62.58 0.57
N SER A 70 -8.36 -63.15 0.20
CA SER A 70 -9.27 -63.87 1.09
C SER A 70 -8.88 -65.35 1.10
N ASP A 71 -8.74 -65.89 2.31
CA ASP A 71 -9.01 -67.26 2.78
C ASP A 71 -8.54 -68.51 2.01
N GLU A 72 -7.91 -69.44 2.76
CA GLU A 72 -8.33 -70.85 2.83
C GLU A 72 -7.76 -71.62 4.06
N THR A 73 -8.67 -71.97 4.99
CA THR A 73 -8.97 -73.25 5.69
C THR A 73 -7.95 -74.33 6.15
N SER A 74 -8.34 -74.93 7.31
CA SER A 74 -8.21 -76.35 7.78
C SER A 74 -6.99 -76.69 8.68
N GLU A 75 -6.99 -77.49 9.76
CA GLU A 75 -7.97 -78.32 10.50
C GLU A 75 -7.34 -78.79 11.87
N LYS A 76 -8.20 -79.14 12.84
CA LYS A 76 -8.10 -80.22 13.88
C LYS A 76 -7.36 -80.09 15.26
N ASN A 77 -8.18 -80.38 16.28
CA ASN A 77 -7.98 -81.16 17.54
C ASN A 77 -7.61 -80.48 18.88
N ALA A 78 -8.44 -80.77 19.90
CA ALA A 78 -8.37 -80.41 21.33
C ALA A 78 -7.76 -81.57 22.18
N PRO A 79 -7.78 -81.63 23.54
CA PRO A 79 -8.09 -80.63 24.61
C PRO A 79 -7.11 -80.63 25.82
N GLY A 80 -7.23 -79.67 26.75
CA GLY A 80 -6.69 -79.80 28.13
C GLY A 80 -6.79 -78.52 29.01
N PRO A 81 -6.98 -78.60 30.35
CA PRO A 81 -7.70 -77.55 31.13
C PRO A 81 -6.85 -76.78 32.18
N THR A 82 -7.56 -75.95 32.99
CA THR A 82 -7.24 -75.34 34.31
C THR A 82 -6.46 -74.02 34.42
N LYS A 83 -7.12 -72.92 34.86
CA LYS A 83 -7.30 -72.40 36.26
C LYS A 83 -7.61 -70.87 36.29
N ALA A 84 -8.25 -70.43 37.38
CA ALA A 84 -8.98 -69.16 37.59
C ALA A 84 -8.11 -67.98 38.18
N PRO A 85 -8.66 -66.75 38.40
CA PRO A 85 -8.03 -65.41 38.28
C PRO A 85 -7.62 -64.76 39.64
N PRO A 86 -7.06 -63.50 39.78
CA PRO A 86 -7.74 -62.17 39.66
C PRO A 86 -6.74 -60.97 39.39
N PRO A 87 -6.99 -59.65 39.67
CA PRO A 87 -8.22 -58.84 39.82
C PRO A 87 -8.28 -57.59 38.87
N ALA A 88 -9.39 -56.86 38.96
CA ALA A 88 -9.83 -55.75 38.12
C ALA A 88 -9.02 -54.43 38.20
N ALA A 89 -8.94 -53.73 37.06
CA ALA A 89 -8.53 -52.33 36.93
C ALA A 89 -9.74 -51.44 36.51
N PRO A 90 -9.77 -50.16 36.91
CA PRO A 90 -11.00 -49.35 36.95
C PRO A 90 -11.42 -48.84 35.56
N LYS A 91 -12.73 -48.67 35.36
CA LYS A 91 -13.32 -48.08 34.14
C LYS A 91 -12.83 -46.64 33.95
N PRO A 92 -12.37 -46.24 32.75
CA PRO A 92 -12.12 -44.83 32.45
C PRO A 92 -13.43 -44.06 32.32
N ARG A 93 -13.44 -42.84 32.88
CA ARG A 93 -14.46 -41.81 32.70
C ARG A 93 -14.73 -41.57 31.21
N GLU A 94 -16.00 -41.59 30.82
CA GLU A 94 -16.44 -41.03 29.54
C GLU A 94 -16.22 -39.51 29.55
N THR A 95 -15.12 -39.05 28.96
CA THR A 95 -15.03 -37.68 28.45
C THR A 95 -15.68 -37.67 27.08
N SER A 96 -16.84 -37.02 26.98
CA SER A 96 -17.54 -36.68 25.74
C SER A 96 -16.58 -35.98 24.77
N ALA A 97 -15.96 -36.74 23.88
CA ALA A 97 -15.28 -36.21 22.71
C ALA A 97 -16.36 -35.64 21.78
N ALA A 98 -16.42 -34.31 21.66
CA ALA A 98 -17.23 -33.66 20.64
C ALA A 98 -16.83 -34.23 19.26
N LYS A 99 -17.82 -34.70 18.49
CA LYS A 99 -17.60 -35.30 17.18
C LYS A 99 -16.92 -34.28 16.25
N PRO A 100 -15.93 -34.69 15.43
CA PRO A 100 -15.20 -33.79 14.53
C PRO A 100 -16.08 -33.07 13.48
N ALA A 101 -17.32 -33.53 13.26
CA ALA A 101 -18.30 -32.84 12.44
C ALA A 101 -18.71 -31.46 13.00
N SER A 102 -18.82 -31.29 14.33
CA SER A 102 -19.34 -30.06 14.91
C SER A 102 -18.39 -28.87 14.73
N VAL A 103 -17.08 -29.09 14.74
CA VAL A 103 -16.08 -28.02 14.60
C VAL A 103 -16.03 -27.48 13.16
N ILE A 104 -16.25 -28.33 12.17
CA ILE A 104 -16.31 -27.92 10.76
C ILE A 104 -17.60 -27.14 10.49
N ASP A 105 -18.72 -27.59 11.05
CA ASP A 105 -20.01 -26.90 10.94
C ASP A 105 -19.98 -25.53 11.64
N ASP A 106 -19.34 -25.45 12.82
CA ASP A 106 -19.14 -24.19 13.56
C ASP A 106 -18.27 -23.19 12.77
N PHE A 107 -17.21 -23.67 12.11
CA PHE A 107 -16.35 -22.84 11.28
C PHE A 107 -17.08 -22.35 10.02
N ALA A 108 -17.82 -23.22 9.33
CA ALA A 108 -18.63 -22.84 8.18
C ALA A 108 -19.71 -21.81 8.55
N ALA A 109 -20.36 -21.98 9.70
CA ALA A 109 -21.33 -21.03 10.22
C ALA A 109 -20.70 -19.69 10.62
N TRP A 110 -19.47 -19.70 11.14
CA TRP A 110 -18.71 -18.48 11.41
C TRP A 110 -18.30 -17.75 10.11
N MET A 111 -17.79 -18.46 9.11
CA MET A 111 -17.45 -17.90 7.80
C MET A 111 -18.68 -17.28 7.11
N ALA A 112 -19.84 -17.94 7.19
CA ALA A 112 -21.09 -17.41 6.63
C ALA A 112 -21.53 -16.10 7.31
N ARG A 113 -21.34 -15.98 8.63
CA ARG A 113 -21.63 -14.75 9.38
C ARG A 113 -20.69 -13.61 9.01
N LEU A 114 -19.39 -13.90 8.82
CA LEU A 114 -18.42 -12.91 8.34
C LEU A 114 -18.75 -12.43 6.92
N ASP A 115 -19.07 -13.34 6.01
CA ASP A 115 -19.43 -12.99 4.63
C ASP A 115 -20.75 -12.18 4.57
N ALA A 116 -21.72 -12.48 5.44
CA ALA A 116 -22.92 -11.66 5.60
C ALA A 116 -22.59 -10.26 6.15
N ALA A 117 -21.70 -10.16 7.14
CA ALA A 117 -21.26 -8.89 7.70
C ALA A 117 -20.49 -8.02 6.69
N GLN A 118 -19.62 -8.63 5.90
CA GLN A 118 -18.86 -7.94 4.86
C GLN A 118 -19.80 -7.41 3.75
N ARG A 119 -20.77 -8.21 3.32
CA ARG A 119 -21.80 -7.76 2.37
C ARG A 119 -22.65 -6.61 2.92
N ALA A 120 -23.03 -6.65 4.20
CA ALA A 120 -23.82 -5.59 4.83
C ALA A 120 -23.09 -4.23 4.92
N ASN A 121 -21.76 -4.23 4.87
CA ASN A 121 -20.94 -3.02 4.99
C ASN A 121 -20.26 -2.59 3.69
N SER A 122 -20.15 -3.47 2.69
CA SER A 122 -19.38 -3.24 1.46
C SER A 122 -19.70 -1.91 0.80
N ASP A 123 -20.97 -1.65 0.51
CA ASP A 123 -21.38 -0.44 -0.23
C ASP A 123 -21.16 0.83 0.62
N LEU A 124 -21.41 0.75 1.93
CA LEU A 124 -21.16 1.86 2.84
C LEU A 124 -19.67 2.19 2.92
N HIS A 125 -18.82 1.18 3.10
CA HIS A 125 -17.37 1.36 3.15
C HIS A 125 -16.86 1.96 1.83
N HIS A 126 -17.44 1.56 0.70
CA HIS A 126 -17.10 2.12 -0.60
C HIS A 126 -17.43 3.63 -0.67
N GLU A 127 -18.66 4.03 -0.33
CA GLU A 127 -19.06 5.45 -0.35
C GLU A 127 -18.24 6.29 0.63
N LEU A 128 -18.02 5.81 1.86
CA LEU A 128 -17.19 6.50 2.87
C LEU A 128 -15.74 6.63 2.41
N GLY A 129 -15.18 5.59 1.79
CA GLY A 129 -13.85 5.62 1.20
C GLY A 129 -13.74 6.67 0.08
N CYS A 130 -14.72 6.74 -0.82
CA CYS A 130 -14.75 7.75 -1.87
C CYS A 130 -14.80 9.18 -1.31
N ILE A 131 -15.64 9.42 -0.30
CA ILE A 131 -15.74 10.74 0.36
C ILE A 131 -14.40 11.14 0.99
N ARG A 132 -13.76 10.24 1.74
CA ARG A 132 -12.47 10.51 2.39
C ARG A 132 -11.38 10.86 1.38
N ILE A 133 -11.22 10.04 0.34
CA ILE A 133 -10.24 10.28 -0.73
C ILE A 133 -10.49 11.64 -1.39
N GLU A 134 -11.75 11.96 -1.66
CA GLU A 134 -12.10 13.22 -2.29
C GLU A 134 -11.79 14.42 -1.41
N VAL A 135 -12.12 14.36 -0.12
CA VAL A 135 -11.86 15.44 0.84
C VAL A 135 -10.36 15.67 1.00
N GLU A 136 -9.56 14.61 1.13
CA GLU A 136 -8.09 14.70 1.20
C GLU A 136 -7.50 15.31 -0.08
N ALA A 137 -7.93 14.82 -1.25
CA ALA A 137 -7.47 15.32 -2.53
C ALA A 137 -7.84 16.79 -2.74
N LEU A 138 -9.04 17.19 -2.31
CA LEU A 138 -9.51 18.57 -2.35
C LEU A 138 -8.67 19.48 -1.46
N LEU A 139 -8.41 19.09 -0.21
CA LEU A 139 -7.57 19.89 0.69
C LEU A 139 -6.18 20.07 0.09
N LYS A 140 -5.60 19.00 -0.45
CA LYS A 140 -4.29 19.06 -1.11
C LYS A 140 -4.27 20.02 -2.28
N ARG A 141 -5.25 19.92 -3.21
CA ARG A 141 -5.36 20.86 -4.33
C ARG A 141 -5.55 22.29 -3.87
N GLY A 142 -6.39 22.51 -2.86
CA GLY A 142 -6.59 23.82 -2.24
C GLY A 142 -5.29 24.42 -1.71
N HIS A 143 -4.50 23.64 -0.98
CA HIS A 143 -3.20 24.08 -0.46
C HIS A 143 -2.19 24.37 -1.58
N LEU A 144 -2.12 23.51 -2.60
CA LEU A 144 -1.26 23.72 -3.75
C LEU A 144 -1.64 24.99 -4.51
N ARG A 145 -2.94 25.23 -4.71
CA ARG A 145 -3.45 26.41 -5.39
C ARG A 145 -3.21 27.67 -4.57
N LYS A 146 -3.45 27.64 -3.27
CA LYS A 146 -3.11 28.74 -2.36
C LYS A 146 -1.61 29.08 -2.43
N ALA A 147 -0.74 28.08 -2.31
CA ALA A 147 0.72 28.29 -2.40
C ALA A 147 1.14 28.81 -3.78
N HIS A 148 0.44 28.38 -4.83
CA HIS A 148 0.63 28.90 -6.18
C HIS A 148 0.24 30.39 -6.27
N ASP A 149 -0.93 30.76 -5.78
CA ASP A 149 -1.42 32.14 -5.78
C ASP A 149 -0.52 33.05 -4.93
N GLU A 150 -0.01 32.57 -3.79
CA GLU A 150 0.98 33.27 -2.95
C GLU A 150 2.28 33.54 -3.72
N ARG A 151 2.78 32.55 -4.48
CA ARG A 151 3.98 32.72 -5.33
C ARG A 151 3.74 33.66 -6.51
N LEU A 152 2.53 33.65 -7.09
CA LEU A 152 2.15 34.62 -8.11
C LEU A 152 2.04 36.04 -7.54
N ALA A 153 1.69 36.20 -6.27
CA ALA A 153 1.58 37.49 -5.61
C ALA A 153 2.92 38.03 -5.09
N ASP A 154 3.97 37.20 -5.01
CA ASP A 154 5.28 37.59 -4.50
C ASP A 154 5.92 38.71 -5.37
N PRO A 155 6.24 39.88 -4.81
CA PRO A 155 6.86 40.98 -5.55
C PRO A 155 8.38 40.81 -5.73
N SER A 156 8.99 39.79 -5.13
CA SER A 156 10.42 39.51 -5.26
C SER A 156 10.82 39.16 -6.70
N GLU A 157 12.12 39.19 -7.00
CA GLU A 157 12.66 38.74 -8.29
C GLU A 157 12.30 37.27 -8.57
N LEU A 158 12.20 36.44 -7.53
CA LEU A 158 11.71 35.06 -7.63
C LEU A 158 10.22 34.99 -8.01
N GLY A 159 9.38 35.85 -7.45
CA GLY A 159 7.97 35.95 -7.82
C GLY A 159 7.76 36.43 -9.25
N VAL A 160 8.60 37.37 -9.73
CA VAL A 160 8.62 37.81 -11.14
C VAL A 160 8.98 36.64 -12.06
N LEU A 161 10.08 35.93 -11.79
CA LEU A 161 10.50 34.77 -12.57
C LEU A 161 9.46 33.64 -12.55
N TYR A 162 8.80 33.44 -11.41
CA TYR A 162 7.72 32.46 -11.28
C TYR A 162 6.53 32.83 -12.17
N ARG A 163 6.05 34.08 -12.11
CA ARG A 163 4.97 34.59 -12.98
C ARG A 163 5.31 34.42 -14.46
N GLU A 164 6.51 34.79 -14.87
CA GLU A 164 6.95 34.68 -16.27
C GLU A 164 7.03 33.21 -16.72
N SER A 165 7.60 32.34 -15.89
CA SER A 165 7.70 30.90 -16.17
C SER A 165 6.34 30.23 -16.23
N TYR A 166 5.44 30.61 -15.33
CA TYR A 166 4.09 30.07 -15.27
C TYR A 166 3.23 30.52 -16.46
N ALA A 167 3.32 31.78 -16.86
CA ALA A 167 2.63 32.28 -18.06
C ALA A 167 3.06 31.52 -19.33
N LYS A 168 4.35 31.18 -19.44
CA LYS A 168 4.88 30.36 -20.54
C LYS A 168 4.34 28.93 -20.49
N LEU A 169 4.27 28.32 -19.31
CA LEU A 169 3.68 26.99 -19.13
C LEU A 169 2.19 27.00 -19.50
N GLN A 170 1.41 27.95 -19.00
CA GLN A 170 -0.02 28.05 -19.33
C GLN A 170 -0.24 28.17 -20.83
N ALA A 171 0.55 28.98 -21.53
CA ALA A 171 0.38 29.17 -22.95
C ALA A 171 0.78 27.92 -23.78
N VAL A 172 1.67 27.05 -23.28
CA VAL A 172 1.97 25.72 -23.90
C VAL A 172 0.81 24.73 -23.72
N PHE A 173 -0.01 24.91 -22.68
CA PHE A 173 -1.11 24.00 -22.33
C PHE A 173 -2.50 24.60 -22.53
N ALA A 174 -2.60 25.80 -23.12
CA ALA A 174 -3.84 26.57 -23.28
C ALA A 174 -4.91 25.84 -24.12
N ASP A 175 -4.50 24.97 -25.05
CA ASP A 175 -5.41 24.19 -25.90
C ASP A 175 -6.08 22.98 -25.21
N LYS A 176 -5.93 22.83 -23.87
CA LYS A 176 -6.42 21.62 -23.16
C LYS A 176 -7.12 21.89 -21.83
N GLU A 177 -7.71 23.06 -21.64
CA GLU A 177 -8.55 23.34 -20.46
C GLU A 177 -10.01 22.85 -20.62
N GLU A 178 -10.42 22.53 -21.85
CA GLU A 178 -11.83 22.28 -22.21
C GLU A 178 -12.44 20.98 -21.60
N ASP A 179 -11.63 20.10 -21.00
CA ASP A 179 -12.06 18.83 -20.40
C ASP A 179 -12.10 18.84 -18.85
N ARG A 180 -11.76 19.95 -18.16
CA ARG A 180 -11.91 20.08 -16.70
C ARG A 180 -13.32 20.54 -16.33
N LYS A 181 -14.34 19.74 -16.65
CA LYS A 181 -15.66 19.96 -16.02
C LYS A 181 -15.53 19.67 -14.52
N PRO A 182 -16.02 20.57 -13.64
CA PRO A 182 -16.05 20.31 -12.20
C PRO A 182 -16.75 18.98 -11.95
N ARG A 183 -16.03 18.04 -11.32
CA ARG A 183 -16.56 16.72 -11.01
C ARG A 183 -17.60 16.87 -9.90
N ALA A 184 -18.76 16.25 -10.07
CA ALA A 184 -19.75 16.18 -9.01
C ALA A 184 -19.15 15.44 -7.79
N PRO A 185 -19.34 15.95 -6.58
CA PRO A 185 -18.70 15.38 -5.41
C PRO A 185 -19.32 14.04 -5.02
N SER A 186 -18.51 13.17 -4.45
CA SER A 186 -18.93 11.90 -3.86
C SER A 186 -19.83 12.19 -2.67
N ARG A 187 -20.95 11.49 -2.57
CA ARG A 187 -21.94 11.72 -1.52
C ARG A 187 -22.35 10.41 -0.89
N LEU A 188 -22.62 10.45 0.41
CA LEU A 188 -23.22 9.35 1.15
C LEU A 188 -24.70 9.30 0.77
N THR A 189 -25.08 8.28 0.01
CA THR A 189 -26.45 8.08 -0.47
C THR A 189 -27.17 6.98 0.30
N ILE A 190 -26.41 6.07 0.90
CA ILE A 190 -26.95 4.96 1.68
C ILE A 190 -27.64 5.50 2.94
N ALA A 191 -28.87 5.03 3.17
CA ALA A 191 -29.65 5.40 4.34
C ALA A 191 -29.08 4.77 5.64
N PRO A 192 -29.21 5.42 6.80
CA PRO A 192 -28.88 4.83 8.09
C PRO A 192 -29.65 3.53 8.33
N VAL A 193 -28.92 2.46 8.68
CA VAL A 193 -29.51 1.15 9.02
C VAL A 193 -29.49 1.00 10.54
N PRO A 194 -30.63 0.69 11.20
CA PRO A 194 -30.67 0.46 12.64
C PRO A 194 -29.77 -0.70 13.07
N ARG A 195 -29.20 -0.60 14.28
CA ARG A 195 -28.36 -1.67 14.88
C ARG A 195 -29.02 -3.05 14.84
N SER A 196 -30.34 -3.12 15.04
CA SER A 196 -31.11 -4.37 15.07
C SER A 196 -31.19 -5.11 13.73
N GLU A 197 -30.94 -4.41 12.62
CA GLU A 197 -31.07 -4.94 11.26
C GLU A 197 -29.71 -5.40 10.68
N LEU A 198 -28.62 -5.22 11.43
CA LEU A 198 -27.27 -5.57 11.01
C LEU A 198 -26.76 -6.84 11.72
N PRO A 199 -25.98 -7.70 11.02
CA PRO A 199 -25.24 -8.76 11.68
C PRO A 199 -24.35 -8.20 12.78
N VAL A 200 -24.24 -8.88 13.92
CA VAL A 200 -23.45 -8.41 15.08
C VAL A 200 -21.99 -8.17 14.69
N GLU A 201 -21.45 -9.06 13.85
CA GLU A 201 -20.09 -8.99 13.31
C GLU A 201 -19.85 -7.77 12.39
N ALA A 202 -20.92 -7.18 11.83
CA ALA A 202 -20.82 -5.99 10.98
C ALA A 202 -20.72 -4.68 11.78
N LEU A 203 -21.07 -4.68 13.06
CA LEU A 203 -21.28 -3.46 13.85
C LEU A 203 -19.97 -2.72 14.13
N ASN A 204 -18.94 -3.43 14.63
CA ASN A 204 -17.66 -2.80 15.00
C ASN A 204 -16.92 -2.21 13.78
N PRO A 205 -16.75 -2.94 12.64
CA PRO A 205 -16.12 -2.37 11.45
C PRO A 205 -16.87 -1.15 10.92
N ARG A 206 -18.21 -1.19 10.95
CA ARG A 206 -19.06 -0.09 10.48
C ARG A 206 -18.90 1.15 11.35
N GLU A 207 -18.93 0.99 12.68
CA GLU A 207 -18.75 2.09 13.63
C GLU A 207 -17.37 2.73 13.50
N LEU A 208 -16.33 1.91 13.26
CA LEU A 208 -14.96 2.37 13.04
C LEU A 208 -14.86 3.24 11.79
N GLU A 209 -15.33 2.76 10.64
CA GLU A 209 -15.27 3.49 9.37
C GLU A 209 -16.09 4.79 9.39
N LEU A 210 -17.27 4.76 10.00
CA LEU A 210 -18.10 5.95 10.19
C LEU A 210 -17.41 6.97 11.11
N THR A 211 -16.83 6.51 12.21
CA THR A 211 -16.12 7.39 13.16
C THR A 211 -14.91 8.04 12.51
N HIS A 212 -14.12 7.27 11.77
CA HIS A 212 -12.97 7.76 11.02
C HIS A 212 -13.39 8.79 9.97
N THR A 213 -14.40 8.48 9.15
CA THR A 213 -14.89 9.40 8.11
C THR A 213 -15.43 10.71 8.70
N ARG A 214 -16.15 10.64 9.83
CA ARG A 214 -16.62 11.84 10.55
C ARG A 214 -15.45 12.71 11.02
N HIS A 215 -14.36 12.11 11.49
CA HIS A 215 -13.19 12.86 11.93
C HIS A 215 -12.54 13.59 10.75
N VAL A 216 -12.31 12.89 9.63
CA VAL A 216 -11.76 13.49 8.39
C VAL A 216 -12.60 14.68 7.92
N LEU A 217 -13.93 14.53 7.90
CA LEU A 217 -14.84 15.60 7.47
C LEU A 217 -14.80 16.81 8.42
N LYS A 218 -14.80 16.60 9.74
CA LYS A 218 -14.75 17.68 10.73
C LYS A 218 -13.40 18.40 10.74
N ASP A 219 -12.31 17.66 10.57
CA ASP A 219 -10.97 18.23 10.51
C ASP A 219 -10.82 19.09 9.25
N ALA A 220 -11.33 18.60 8.12
CA ALA A 220 -11.38 19.36 6.87
C ALA A 220 -12.25 20.63 7.02
N GLU A 221 -13.44 20.52 7.60
CA GLU A 221 -14.32 21.66 7.86
C GLU A 221 -13.61 22.71 8.73
N GLN A 222 -12.94 22.26 9.79
CA GLN A 222 -12.21 23.14 10.69
C GLN A 222 -11.01 23.81 10.01
N GLN A 223 -10.27 23.10 9.17
CA GLN A 223 -9.13 23.64 8.44
C GLN A 223 -9.58 24.71 7.44
N VAL A 224 -10.59 24.37 6.63
CA VAL A 224 -11.11 25.26 5.58
C VAL A 224 -11.82 26.47 6.16
N SER A 225 -12.58 26.33 7.25
CA SER A 225 -13.26 27.46 7.89
C SER A 225 -12.30 28.47 8.54
N LYS A 226 -11.10 28.04 8.96
CA LYS A 226 -10.08 28.92 9.55
C LYS A 226 -9.23 29.65 8.52
N ASP A 227 -9.14 29.13 7.30
CA ASP A 227 -8.25 29.65 6.25
C ASP A 227 -9.05 30.13 5.05
N ARG A 228 -9.29 31.45 4.99
CA ARG A 228 -10.08 32.08 3.93
C ARG A 228 -9.44 31.93 2.55
N ALA A 229 -8.12 31.89 2.46
CA ALA A 229 -7.42 31.73 1.18
C ALA A 229 -7.54 30.29 0.68
N LEU A 230 -7.42 29.31 1.59
CA LEU A 230 -7.66 27.91 1.28
C LEU A 230 -9.11 27.65 0.83
N LEU A 231 -10.09 28.24 1.54
CA LEU A 231 -11.51 28.16 1.17
C LEU A 231 -11.74 28.70 -0.25
N ALA A 232 -11.23 29.90 -0.54
CA ALA A 232 -11.39 30.52 -1.86
C ALA A 232 -10.72 29.68 -2.97
N ALA A 233 -9.54 29.13 -2.71
CA ALA A 233 -8.82 28.28 -3.65
C ALA A 233 -9.59 26.98 -3.97
N ILE A 234 -10.21 26.37 -2.94
CA ILE A 234 -11.03 25.17 -3.10
C ILE A 234 -12.32 25.47 -3.87
N ASP A 235 -13.04 26.53 -3.49
CA ASP A 235 -14.34 26.86 -4.09
C ASP A 235 -14.20 27.29 -5.56
N ALA A 236 -13.06 27.87 -5.96
CA ALA A 236 -12.79 28.24 -7.34
C ALA A 236 -12.81 27.05 -8.33
N GLU A 237 -12.55 25.83 -7.84
CA GLU A 237 -12.47 24.61 -8.66
C GLU A 237 -13.71 23.71 -8.51
N ARG A 238 -14.71 24.13 -7.74
CA ARG A 238 -15.91 23.35 -7.47
C ARG A 238 -17.16 23.99 -8.08
N ALA A 239 -18.10 23.14 -8.49
CA ALA A 239 -19.43 23.58 -8.87
C ALA A 239 -20.30 23.99 -7.66
N GLU A 240 -19.97 23.48 -6.46
CA GLU A 240 -20.70 23.76 -5.23
C GLU A 240 -19.73 24.13 -4.08
N PRO A 241 -20.15 25.01 -3.16
CA PRO A 241 -19.30 25.44 -2.05
C PRO A 241 -18.89 24.27 -1.13
N VAL A 242 -17.63 24.22 -0.73
CA VAL A 242 -17.07 23.10 0.02
C VAL A 242 -17.60 23.01 1.45
N LEU A 243 -17.79 24.13 2.14
CA LEU A 243 -18.20 24.11 3.56
C LEU A 243 -19.59 23.47 3.76
N PRO A 244 -20.64 23.88 3.02
CA PRO A 244 -21.94 23.19 3.06
C PRO A 244 -21.85 21.70 2.75
N TYR A 245 -21.02 21.32 1.77
CA TYR A 245 -20.79 19.92 1.43
C TYR A 245 -20.18 19.13 2.61
N LEU A 246 -19.10 19.63 3.23
CA LEU A 246 -18.45 18.96 4.37
C LEU A 246 -19.41 18.81 5.55
N GLN A 247 -20.22 19.84 5.82
CA GLN A 247 -21.22 19.84 6.89
C GLN A 247 -22.33 18.82 6.62
N GLU A 248 -22.89 18.81 5.41
CA GLU A 248 -23.95 17.89 5.01
C GLU A 248 -23.49 16.42 5.13
N GLU A 249 -22.30 16.10 4.62
CA GLU A 249 -21.77 14.74 4.70
C GLU A 249 -21.42 14.35 6.15
N ALA A 250 -20.90 15.27 6.96
CA ALA A 250 -20.64 15.02 8.38
C ALA A 250 -21.93 14.75 9.18
N GLU A 251 -23.03 15.44 8.84
CA GLU A 251 -24.35 15.21 9.41
C GLU A 251 -24.89 13.83 9.02
N LYS A 252 -24.79 13.45 7.74
CA LYS A 252 -25.21 12.11 7.27
C LYS A 252 -24.45 11.01 7.99
N VAL A 253 -23.12 11.11 8.08
CA VAL A 253 -22.29 10.14 8.83
C VAL A 253 -22.69 10.11 10.31
N SER A 254 -23.02 11.26 10.90
CA SER A 254 -23.50 11.33 12.28
C SER A 254 -24.86 10.65 12.46
N ALA A 255 -25.76 10.71 11.47
CA ALA A 255 -27.03 10.00 11.48
C ALA A 255 -26.85 8.48 11.42
N HIS A 256 -25.88 7.98 10.65
CA HIS A 256 -25.48 6.56 10.65
C HIS A 256 -24.98 6.10 12.02
N LEU A 257 -24.09 6.87 12.65
CA LEU A 257 -23.61 6.57 14.01
C LEU A 257 -24.76 6.60 15.04
N ALA A 258 -25.69 7.53 14.91
CA ALA A 258 -26.87 7.61 15.76
C ALA A 258 -27.75 6.34 15.66
N ALA A 259 -27.98 5.85 14.44
CA ALA A 259 -28.73 4.62 14.17
C ALA A 259 -28.06 3.37 14.78
N LEU A 260 -26.72 3.34 14.85
CA LEU A 260 -25.97 2.27 15.53
C LEU A 260 -26.05 2.36 17.06
N SER A 261 -26.18 3.56 17.61
CA SER A 261 -26.28 3.81 19.05
C SER A 261 -27.69 3.68 19.63
N GLY A 262 -28.72 3.56 18.77
CA GLY A 262 -30.14 3.52 19.18
C GLY A 262 -30.69 4.88 19.63
N LYS A 263 -29.99 5.99 19.40
CA LYS A 263 -30.48 7.36 19.67
C LYS A 263 -31.11 7.95 18.41
N ALA A 264 -32.33 8.49 18.53
CA ALA A 264 -33.00 9.20 17.43
C ALA A 264 -32.18 10.43 17.01
N ALA A 265 -32.09 10.68 15.69
CA ALA A 265 -31.33 11.78 15.11
C ALA A 265 -31.81 13.15 15.63
N PRO A 266 -30.92 14.13 15.88
CA PRO A 266 -31.34 15.49 16.17
C PRO A 266 -31.93 16.13 14.91
N THR A 267 -33.19 16.55 15.00
CA THR A 267 -33.86 17.39 14.00
C THR A 267 -33.17 18.75 13.86
N LEU A 268 -32.97 19.19 12.60
CA LEU A 268 -32.44 20.48 12.19
C LEU A 268 -33.13 21.66 12.92
N ALA A 269 -32.36 22.42 13.70
CA ALA A 269 -32.72 23.76 14.14
C ALA A 269 -31.52 24.72 14.05
N LYS A 270 -31.80 25.90 13.46
CA LYS A 270 -30.92 27.02 13.11
C LYS A 270 -30.06 27.52 14.31
N PRO A 271 -28.83 28.05 14.09
CA PRO A 271 -27.92 28.39 15.19
C PRO A 271 -28.17 29.78 15.79
N PRO A 272 -27.81 30.00 17.07
CA PRO A 272 -27.44 31.33 17.53
C PRO A 272 -25.98 31.46 18.00
N ALA A 273 -25.46 32.63 17.62
CA ALA A 273 -24.26 33.39 17.98
C ALA A 273 -23.38 33.03 19.22
N SER A 274 -22.09 32.82 18.92
CA SER A 274 -20.84 33.36 19.50
C SER A 274 -20.66 33.80 20.97
N LYS A 275 -19.57 33.23 21.56
CA LYS A 275 -18.48 33.79 22.43
C LYS A 275 -18.70 33.99 23.96
N PRO A 276 -17.62 34.09 24.79
CA PRO A 276 -16.31 33.40 24.77
C PRO A 276 -15.82 32.90 26.17
N ALA A 277 -14.59 32.36 26.19
CA ALA A 277 -13.83 31.61 27.20
C ALA A 277 -13.64 32.20 28.62
N THR A 278 -13.34 31.32 29.60
CA THR A 278 -12.55 31.66 30.81
C THR A 278 -11.86 30.42 31.42
N ALA A 279 -10.79 30.70 32.18
CA ALA A 279 -9.61 29.91 32.50
C ALA A 279 -9.73 28.79 33.56
N LEU A 280 -8.68 27.95 33.59
CA LEU A 280 -8.27 26.99 34.64
C LEU A 280 -8.00 27.66 36.01
N PRO A 281 -7.91 26.85 37.09
CA PRO A 281 -6.61 26.74 37.75
C PRO A 281 -6.22 25.33 38.22
N ALA A 282 -4.91 25.18 38.46
CA ALA A 282 -4.19 24.02 38.96
C ALA A 282 -4.03 24.05 40.49
N THR A 283 -3.87 22.88 41.14
CA THR A 283 -3.01 22.66 42.32
C THR A 283 -2.93 21.17 42.66
N ALA A 284 -1.73 20.62 42.82
CA ALA A 284 -1.36 19.70 43.92
C ALA A 284 0.15 19.40 43.91
N GLN A 285 0.75 19.44 45.10
CA GLN A 285 2.15 19.13 45.42
C GLN A 285 2.19 18.03 46.53
N PRO A 286 3.37 17.47 46.90
CA PRO A 286 3.61 16.02 46.96
C PRO A 286 4.00 15.48 48.36
N ALA A 287 4.22 14.16 48.50
CA ALA A 287 5.03 13.58 49.59
C ALA A 287 5.46 12.11 49.32
N GLY A 288 6.69 11.75 49.73
CA GLY A 288 7.05 10.38 50.14
C GLY A 288 8.40 9.84 49.66
N LYS A 289 9.44 9.88 50.52
CA LYS A 289 10.78 9.25 50.37
C LYS A 289 10.83 7.86 51.04
N SER A 290 11.71 6.96 50.58
CA SER A 290 12.38 5.95 51.45
C SER A 290 13.69 5.40 50.87
N THR A 291 14.77 5.60 51.64
CA THR A 291 15.96 4.75 52.01
C THR A 291 16.76 3.90 51.00
N ALA A 292 18.10 4.10 51.02
CA ALA A 292 19.19 3.36 50.33
C ALA A 292 19.72 2.13 51.15
N PRO A 293 20.65 1.29 50.60
CA PRO A 293 22.08 1.56 50.77
C PRO A 293 23.07 1.10 49.65
N ASP A 294 24.16 1.87 49.55
CA ASP A 294 25.59 1.61 49.24
C ASP A 294 26.09 0.59 48.20
N GLY A 295 27.05 1.03 47.36
CA GLY A 295 28.22 0.17 47.12
C GLY A 295 29.03 0.29 45.82
N ALA A 296 28.64 1.10 44.85
CA ALA A 296 29.43 1.59 43.70
C ALA A 296 28.48 2.51 42.96
N ALA A 297 28.84 3.77 42.66
CA ALA A 297 27.92 4.65 41.95
C ALA A 297 27.60 4.00 40.60
N PRO A 298 26.37 3.49 40.38
CA PRO A 298 25.96 3.08 39.06
C PRO A 298 25.97 4.36 38.24
N ILE A 299 26.55 4.32 37.04
CA ILE A 299 26.32 5.40 36.07
C ILE A 299 24.81 5.67 36.11
N SER A 300 24.42 6.88 36.49
CA SER A 300 23.01 7.22 36.65
C SER A 300 22.31 6.86 35.35
N TRP A 301 21.10 6.30 35.38
CA TRP A 301 20.33 6.13 34.15
C TRP A 301 20.24 7.45 33.38
N ALA A 302 20.25 8.60 34.06
CA ALA A 302 20.33 9.90 33.42
C ALA A 302 21.71 10.19 32.79
N GLU A 303 22.83 9.75 33.38
CA GLU A 303 24.18 9.90 32.79
C GLU A 303 24.43 8.89 31.66
N LEU A 304 23.87 7.67 31.76
CA LEU A 304 23.90 6.65 30.71
C LEU A 304 23.01 7.07 29.55
N LEU A 305 21.83 7.65 29.83
CA LEU A 305 20.99 8.28 28.81
C LEU A 305 21.68 9.50 28.22
N GLN A 306 22.27 10.40 29.02
CA GLN A 306 23.02 11.56 28.53
C GLN A 306 24.21 11.13 27.66
N GLN A 307 24.96 10.09 28.04
CA GLN A 307 26.05 9.53 27.22
C GLN A 307 25.54 8.80 25.98
N MET A 308 24.39 8.14 26.04
CA MET A 308 23.73 7.54 24.87
C MET A 308 23.12 8.59 23.95
N GLU A 309 22.75 9.76 24.46
CA GLU A 309 22.14 10.89 23.76
C GLU A 309 23.22 11.82 23.18
N ASP A 310 24.36 11.97 23.87
CA ASP A 310 25.59 12.63 23.39
C ASP A 310 26.38 11.75 22.38
N GLN A 311 26.17 10.42 22.38
CA GLN A 311 26.70 9.49 21.37
C GLN A 311 25.66 8.99 20.36
N ALA A 312 24.41 9.43 20.45
CA ALA A 312 23.42 9.18 19.42
C ALA A 312 23.76 10.05 18.22
N GLU A 313 24.01 9.41 17.08
CA GLU A 313 24.10 10.12 15.80
C GLU A 313 22.84 10.98 15.57
N PRO A 314 22.98 12.16 14.95
CA PRO A 314 21.89 13.10 14.81
C PRO A 314 20.61 12.45 14.24
N ALA A 315 19.53 12.72 14.95
CA ALA A 315 18.30 11.95 15.00
C ALA A 315 17.51 11.93 13.66
N PRO A 316 16.49 11.05 13.52
CA PRO A 316 15.60 10.99 12.36
C PRO A 316 15.04 12.33 11.87
N GLN A 317 14.97 13.37 12.73
CA GLN A 317 14.52 14.70 12.34
C GLN A 317 15.59 15.49 11.57
N GLU A 318 16.86 15.47 11.98
CA GLU A 318 17.92 16.18 11.26
C GLU A 318 18.10 15.61 9.85
N ARG A 319 18.09 14.28 9.74
CA ARG A 319 18.07 13.59 8.45
C ARG A 319 16.90 14.06 7.57
N ARG A 320 15.70 14.19 8.15
CA ARG A 320 14.50 14.64 7.41
C ARG A 320 14.68 16.06 6.90
N ASP A 321 15.16 16.95 7.76
CA ASP A 321 15.36 18.36 7.45
C ASP A 321 16.43 18.54 6.36
N GLU A 322 17.50 17.74 6.37
CA GLU A 322 18.53 17.75 5.34
C GLU A 322 18.03 17.23 3.99
N ILE A 323 17.31 16.11 3.98
CA ILE A 323 16.70 15.56 2.77
C ILE A 323 15.67 16.56 2.20
N GLU A 324 14.86 17.17 3.08
CA GLU A 324 13.90 18.20 2.70
C GLU A 324 14.60 19.41 2.09
N ARG A 325 15.65 19.93 2.76
CA ARG A 325 16.46 21.05 2.25
C ARG A 325 17.02 20.73 0.87
N LEU A 326 17.67 19.59 0.70
CA LEU A 326 18.28 19.18 -0.57
C LEU A 326 17.24 19.02 -1.68
N ALA A 327 16.11 18.36 -1.38
CA ALA A 327 15.02 18.18 -2.35
C ALA A 327 14.42 19.53 -2.79
N ARG A 328 14.31 20.49 -1.88
CA ARG A 328 13.85 21.86 -2.15
C ARG A 328 14.87 22.69 -2.94
N GLU A 329 16.16 22.58 -2.62
CA GLU A 329 17.25 23.24 -3.33
C GLU A 329 17.35 22.76 -4.78
N LEU A 330 17.28 21.45 -4.99
CA LEU A 330 17.24 20.84 -6.33
C LEU A 330 15.95 21.16 -7.08
N ARG A 331 14.90 21.58 -6.35
CA ARG A 331 13.53 21.84 -6.87
C ARG A 331 12.93 20.59 -7.51
N ILE A 332 13.00 19.46 -6.81
CA ILE A 332 12.42 18.20 -7.27
C ILE A 332 10.90 18.39 -7.46
N PRO A 333 10.36 18.20 -8.68
CA PRO A 333 8.96 18.54 -8.95
C PRO A 333 8.00 17.45 -8.47
N HIS A 334 8.38 16.17 -8.57
CA HIS A 334 7.58 15.02 -8.20
C HIS A 334 8.44 13.74 -8.23
N LEU A 335 7.98 12.70 -7.54
CA LEU A 335 8.43 11.33 -7.75
C LEU A 335 7.51 10.62 -8.73
N VAL A 336 8.01 9.56 -9.37
CA VAL A 336 7.33 8.86 -10.45
C VAL A 336 7.28 7.38 -10.18
N HIS A 337 6.11 6.76 -10.36
CA HIS A 337 5.95 5.32 -10.34
C HIS A 337 5.10 4.87 -11.53
N PHE A 338 5.60 3.94 -12.35
CA PHE A 338 4.79 3.33 -13.40
C PHE A 338 4.18 2.01 -12.92
N THR A 339 2.91 1.80 -13.22
CA THR A 339 2.16 0.61 -12.80
C THR A 339 1.13 0.22 -13.85
N ARG A 340 0.56 -0.97 -13.67
CA ARG A 340 -0.57 -1.47 -14.46
C ARG A 340 -1.84 -0.76 -14.04
N VAL A 341 -2.67 -0.38 -15.01
CA VAL A 341 -3.94 0.33 -14.74
C VAL A 341 -4.86 -0.50 -13.84
N GLU A 342 -4.78 -1.82 -13.93
CA GLU A 342 -5.48 -2.79 -13.10
C GLU A 342 -5.16 -2.67 -11.60
N ASN A 343 -3.98 -2.14 -11.24
CA ASN A 343 -3.59 -1.91 -9.85
C ASN A 343 -4.19 -0.62 -9.27
N LEU A 344 -4.70 0.30 -10.10
CA LEU A 344 -5.19 1.60 -9.64
C LEU A 344 -6.27 1.50 -8.56
N PRO A 345 -7.31 0.64 -8.66
CA PRO A 345 -8.32 0.54 -7.61
C PRO A 345 -7.72 0.24 -6.23
N GLY A 346 -6.78 -0.71 -6.14
CA GLY A 346 -6.11 -1.07 -4.88
C GLY A 346 -5.16 0.03 -4.39
N ILE A 347 -4.41 0.65 -5.30
CA ILE A 347 -3.50 1.76 -4.96
C ILE A 347 -4.29 2.95 -4.40
N LEU A 348 -5.46 3.24 -4.99
CA LEU A 348 -6.31 4.35 -4.58
C LEU A 348 -7.04 4.08 -3.26
N SER A 349 -7.36 2.82 -2.93
CA SER A 349 -8.01 2.46 -1.67
C SER A 349 -7.04 2.28 -0.51
N SER A 350 -5.87 1.71 -0.78
CA SER A 350 -4.98 1.16 0.26
C SER A 350 -3.57 1.77 0.24
N GLY A 351 -3.30 2.65 -0.73
CA GLY A 351 -1.97 3.22 -0.95
C GLY A 351 -1.10 2.38 -1.87
N LEU A 352 0.02 2.95 -2.29
CA LEU A 352 1.05 2.24 -3.04
C LEU A 352 1.93 1.46 -2.05
N MET A 353 1.80 0.14 -2.10
CA MET A 353 2.42 -0.81 -1.18
C MET A 353 3.49 -1.65 -1.88
N SER A 354 4.46 -2.13 -1.10
CA SER A 354 5.47 -3.07 -1.58
C SER A 354 4.85 -4.44 -1.86
N ALA A 355 5.55 -5.27 -2.64
CA ALA A 355 5.09 -6.61 -2.96
C ALA A 355 4.88 -7.49 -1.71
N SER A 356 5.74 -7.35 -0.70
CA SER A 356 5.53 -8.06 0.57
C SER A 356 4.31 -7.53 1.31
N ALA A 357 4.14 -6.21 1.40
CA ALA A 357 3.00 -5.62 2.08
C ALA A 357 1.65 -5.98 1.42
N CYS A 358 1.58 -6.02 0.08
CA CYS A 358 0.39 -6.51 -0.63
C CYS A 358 0.09 -7.97 -0.31
N ARG A 359 1.12 -8.82 -0.27
CA ARG A 359 0.97 -10.25 0.07
C ARG A 359 0.49 -10.42 1.51
N ASP A 360 1.09 -9.69 2.45
CA ASP A 360 0.76 -9.78 3.87
C ASP A 360 -0.67 -9.26 4.15
N ALA A 361 -1.13 -8.30 3.34
CA ALA A 361 -2.50 -7.78 3.37
C ALA A 361 -3.50 -8.57 2.48
N CYS A 362 -3.07 -9.65 1.83
CA CYS A 362 -3.87 -10.44 0.88
C CYS A 362 -4.51 -9.61 -0.25
N LEU A 363 -3.86 -8.54 -0.69
CA LEU A 363 -4.34 -7.67 -1.77
C LEU A 363 -3.83 -8.16 -3.13
N PRO A 364 -4.72 -8.28 -4.14
CA PRO A 364 -4.31 -8.65 -5.49
C PRO A 364 -3.49 -7.50 -6.11
N ALA A 365 -2.22 -7.74 -6.39
CA ALA A 365 -1.33 -6.79 -7.04
C ALA A 365 -0.62 -7.45 -8.23
N LEU A 366 -0.76 -6.86 -9.42
CA LEU A 366 -0.01 -7.30 -10.60
C LEU A 366 1.42 -6.76 -10.54
N ARG A 367 2.38 -7.67 -10.52
CA ARG A 367 3.82 -7.34 -10.50
C ARG A 367 4.37 -7.30 -11.92
N ASN A 368 5.15 -6.26 -12.22
CA ASN A 368 5.88 -6.16 -13.49
C ASN A 368 7.18 -6.97 -13.47
N ASP A 369 7.82 -7.06 -12.29
CA ASP A 369 9.07 -7.78 -12.08
C ASP A 369 8.88 -8.97 -11.12
N GLU A 370 8.79 -10.17 -11.69
CA GLU A 370 8.68 -11.42 -10.94
C GLU A 370 10.00 -11.77 -10.25
N ASN A 371 11.12 -11.48 -10.94
CA ASN A 371 12.47 -11.77 -10.48
C ASN A 371 13.12 -10.52 -9.90
N ARG A 372 12.67 -10.05 -8.74
CA ARG A 372 13.31 -8.93 -8.01
C ARG A 372 14.74 -9.31 -7.60
N TYR A 373 15.70 -9.07 -8.49
CA TYR A 373 17.11 -9.44 -8.31
C TYR A 373 17.82 -8.60 -7.23
N ASP A 374 17.24 -7.47 -6.82
CA ASP A 374 17.69 -6.68 -5.67
C ASP A 374 17.35 -7.31 -4.31
N GLY A 375 16.43 -8.29 -4.27
CA GLY A 375 15.97 -8.95 -3.05
C GLY A 375 15.13 -8.07 -2.10
N GLN A 376 14.84 -6.82 -2.45
CA GLN A 376 14.19 -5.83 -1.58
C GLN A 376 12.68 -5.88 -1.68
N LEU A 377 12.08 -7.05 -1.42
CA LEU A 377 10.64 -7.28 -1.58
C LEU A 377 9.75 -6.36 -0.72
N ASP A 378 10.33 -5.79 0.34
CA ASP A 378 9.76 -4.83 1.29
C ASP A 378 9.72 -3.38 0.81
N GLY A 379 10.43 -3.04 -0.26
CA GLY A 379 10.47 -1.68 -0.80
C GLY A 379 9.62 -1.45 -2.06
N THR A 380 9.11 -0.24 -2.24
CA THR A 380 8.47 0.26 -3.45
C THR A 380 9.45 1.13 -4.24
N SER A 381 9.62 0.83 -5.52
CA SER A 381 10.51 1.56 -6.43
C SER A 381 9.87 2.82 -6.98
N LEU A 382 10.53 3.97 -6.80
CA LEU A 382 10.16 5.26 -7.39
C LEU A 382 11.34 5.81 -8.21
N SER A 383 11.03 6.64 -9.21
CA SER A 383 12.00 7.46 -9.95
C SER A 383 11.81 8.94 -9.58
N ILE A 384 12.85 9.76 -9.74
CA ILE A 384 12.75 11.21 -9.52
C ILE A 384 12.48 11.89 -10.86
N SER A 385 11.45 12.76 -10.94
CA SER A 385 11.07 13.63 -12.08
C SER A 385 10.67 12.97 -13.42
N PHE A 386 11.16 11.77 -13.73
CA PHE A 386 10.84 11.05 -14.96
C PHE A 386 10.91 9.55 -14.69
N PRO A 387 10.04 8.70 -15.27
CA PRO A 387 10.11 7.28 -15.03
C PRO A 387 11.44 6.72 -15.51
N ASN A 388 11.90 5.63 -14.89
CA ASN A 388 12.95 4.78 -15.46
C ASN A 388 12.47 4.22 -16.82
N TYR A 389 12.68 5.01 -17.87
CA TYR A 389 12.07 4.80 -19.18
C TYR A 389 12.60 3.56 -19.87
N ARG A 390 13.80 3.10 -19.50
CA ARG A 390 14.38 1.84 -20.01
C ARG A 390 13.60 0.65 -19.49
N MET A 391 13.38 0.58 -18.18
CA MET A 391 12.55 -0.46 -17.57
C MET A 391 11.11 -0.35 -18.02
N PHE A 392 10.56 0.87 -18.03
CA PHE A 392 9.18 1.07 -18.43
C PHE A 392 8.92 0.64 -19.88
N TRP A 393 9.82 1.01 -20.81
CA TRP A 393 9.75 0.54 -22.20
C TRP A 393 9.85 -0.98 -22.30
N LYS A 394 10.79 -1.62 -21.57
CA LYS A 394 10.93 -3.09 -21.54
C LYS A 394 9.61 -3.76 -21.15
N TYR A 395 8.97 -3.33 -20.07
CA TYR A 395 7.73 -3.97 -19.61
C TYR A 395 6.54 -3.71 -20.54
N ARG A 396 6.43 -2.50 -21.12
CA ARG A 396 5.43 -2.23 -22.16
C ARG A 396 5.63 -3.10 -23.39
N ARG A 397 6.88 -3.43 -23.74
CA ARG A 397 7.20 -4.34 -24.85
C ARG A 397 6.87 -5.81 -24.54
N LEU A 398 7.05 -6.25 -23.30
CA LEU A 398 6.75 -7.62 -22.87
C LEU A 398 5.24 -7.87 -22.74
N ALA A 399 4.47 -6.84 -22.40
CA ALA A 399 3.03 -6.90 -22.31
C ALA A 399 2.37 -5.84 -23.21
N PRO A 400 2.32 -6.03 -24.53
CA PRO A 400 1.81 -5.00 -25.46
C PRO A 400 0.30 -4.76 -25.35
N GLN A 401 -0.45 -5.72 -24.80
CA GLN A 401 -1.90 -5.60 -24.55
C GLN A 401 -2.22 -4.95 -23.19
N ALA A 402 -1.19 -4.62 -22.42
CA ALA A 402 -1.32 -4.03 -21.11
C ALA A 402 -1.64 -2.55 -21.18
N GLU A 403 -2.42 -2.08 -20.21
CA GLU A 403 -2.64 -0.65 -20.02
C GLU A 403 -1.81 -0.15 -18.85
N TRP A 404 -1.19 1.01 -19.04
CA TRP A 404 -0.20 1.56 -18.11
C TRP A 404 -0.64 2.91 -17.56
N ALA A 405 -0.38 3.12 -16.28
CA ALA A 405 -0.54 4.37 -15.57
C ALA A 405 0.80 4.80 -15.00
N VAL A 406 1.08 6.10 -15.04
CA VAL A 406 2.26 6.70 -14.39
C VAL A 406 1.76 7.64 -13.31
N LEU A 407 2.07 7.30 -12.05
CA LEU A 407 1.76 8.09 -10.87
C LEU A 407 2.81 9.16 -10.69
N LEU A 408 2.38 10.40 -10.54
CA LEU A 408 3.18 11.52 -10.07
C LEU A 408 2.88 11.72 -8.59
N LEU A 409 3.89 11.58 -7.76
CA LEU A 409 3.80 11.62 -6.30
C LEU A 409 4.47 12.89 -5.77
N ASP A 410 3.94 13.39 -4.66
CA ASP A 410 4.48 14.52 -3.92
C ASP A 410 5.93 14.26 -3.48
N PRO A 411 6.86 15.20 -3.71
CA PRO A 411 8.26 15.03 -3.34
C PRO A 411 8.47 14.90 -1.82
N SER A 412 7.51 15.32 -0.98
CA SER A 412 7.59 15.16 0.47
C SER A 412 7.70 13.72 0.95
N VAL A 413 7.35 12.75 0.10
CA VAL A 413 7.64 11.34 0.36
C VAL A 413 9.13 11.11 0.68
N LEU A 414 10.06 11.86 0.07
CA LEU A 414 11.50 11.69 0.28
C LEU A 414 11.93 11.85 1.75
N TRP A 415 11.31 12.77 2.49
CA TRP A 415 11.62 13.02 3.90
C TRP A 415 10.55 12.54 4.87
N LEU A 416 9.27 12.45 4.46
CA LEU A 416 8.22 11.95 5.34
C LEU A 416 8.22 10.42 5.49
N LYS A 417 8.84 9.69 4.55
CA LYS A 417 8.87 8.22 4.53
C LYS A 417 10.28 7.68 4.67
N ASP A 418 10.37 6.41 5.06
CA ASP A 418 11.59 5.64 5.11
C ASP A 418 12.09 5.30 3.69
N CYS A 419 12.92 6.17 3.15
CA CYS A 419 13.50 6.04 1.81
C CYS A 419 14.99 5.67 1.85
N ALA A 420 15.41 4.84 0.89
CA ALA A 420 16.80 4.68 0.47
C ALA A 420 16.99 5.20 -0.97
N PHE A 421 18.13 5.82 -1.22
CA PHE A 421 18.49 6.52 -2.44
C PHE A 421 19.61 5.77 -3.16
N TYR A 422 19.35 5.34 -4.38
CA TYR A 422 20.30 4.62 -5.21
C TYR A 422 20.63 5.47 -6.45
N PRO A 423 21.90 5.89 -6.66
CA PRO A 423 22.29 6.68 -7.83
C PRO A 423 22.19 5.88 -9.14
N ARG A 424 21.97 4.56 -9.07
CA ARG A 424 21.74 3.65 -10.20
C ARG A 424 20.61 2.69 -9.82
N ASN A 425 20.29 1.75 -10.71
CA ASN A 425 19.31 0.71 -10.40
C ASN A 425 19.71 -0.07 -9.14
N ALA A 426 18.76 -0.35 -8.25
CA ALA A 426 19.05 -1.04 -6.99
C ALA A 426 19.59 -2.48 -7.18
N ALA A 427 19.29 -3.11 -8.31
CA ALA A 427 19.81 -4.44 -8.68
C ALA A 427 21.18 -4.39 -9.40
N ASP A 428 21.79 -3.22 -9.58
CA ASP A 428 23.15 -3.12 -10.11
C ASP A 428 24.16 -3.76 -9.12
N ALA A 429 25.11 -4.54 -9.62
CA ALA A 429 26.09 -5.23 -8.80
C ALA A 429 26.90 -4.30 -7.88
N ARG A 430 27.06 -3.02 -8.27
CA ARG A 430 27.71 -1.97 -7.46
C ARG A 430 26.81 -1.52 -6.31
N MET A 431 25.49 -1.56 -6.48
CA MET A 431 24.50 -1.14 -5.48
C MET A 431 24.14 -2.27 -4.51
N ILE A 432 24.01 -3.51 -4.98
CA ILE A 432 23.70 -4.69 -4.15
C ILE A 432 24.68 -4.86 -2.99
N ARG A 433 25.94 -4.44 -3.17
CA ARG A 433 27.00 -4.55 -2.16
C ARG A 433 26.99 -3.42 -1.12
N ARG A 434 26.24 -2.34 -1.33
CA ARG A 434 26.17 -1.22 -0.38
C ARG A 434 25.15 -1.51 0.72
N PRO A 435 25.49 -1.28 2.00
CA PRO A 435 24.53 -1.44 3.09
C PRO A 435 23.34 -0.50 2.93
N ARG A 436 22.11 -1.02 3.11
CA ARG A 436 20.87 -0.24 3.04
C ARG A 436 20.89 0.99 3.95
N ALA A 437 21.45 0.87 5.17
CA ALA A 437 21.53 1.97 6.12
C ALA A 437 22.25 3.20 5.53
N GLY A 438 23.36 2.98 4.83
CA GLY A 438 24.10 4.05 4.18
C GLY A 438 23.37 4.67 2.97
N MET A 439 22.36 3.98 2.42
CA MET A 439 21.55 4.49 1.32
C MET A 439 20.42 5.40 1.79
N LYS A 440 20.17 5.48 3.09
CA LYS A 440 19.09 6.31 3.64
C LYS A 440 19.53 7.75 3.89
N SER A 441 20.80 8.10 3.75
CA SER A 441 21.33 9.41 4.15
C SER A 441 21.08 10.52 3.12
N ALA A 442 21.24 11.78 3.53
CA ALA A 442 21.14 12.93 2.62
C ALA A 442 22.26 12.92 1.58
N GLU A 443 23.45 12.42 1.92
CA GLU A 443 24.56 12.23 0.99
C GLU A 443 24.19 11.22 -0.10
N ALA A 444 23.52 10.12 0.24
CA ALA A 444 23.05 9.15 -0.76
C ALA A 444 22.05 9.77 -1.74
N LEU A 445 21.19 10.69 -1.28
CA LEU A 445 20.33 11.48 -2.17
C LEU A 445 21.16 12.41 -3.06
N ALA A 446 22.13 13.12 -2.51
CA ALA A 446 23.01 14.01 -3.27
C ALA A 446 23.82 13.26 -4.35
N GLU A 447 24.30 12.06 -4.04
CA GLU A 447 25.02 11.19 -4.98
C GLU A 447 24.19 10.87 -6.24
N MET A 448 22.85 10.86 -6.17
CA MET A 448 22.00 10.65 -7.35
C MET A 448 22.14 11.77 -8.40
N PHE A 449 22.62 12.95 -8.00
CA PHE A 449 22.76 14.15 -8.82
C PHE A 449 24.22 14.50 -9.10
N ALA A 450 25.17 13.66 -8.67
CA ALA A 450 26.59 13.92 -8.80
C ALA A 450 26.96 14.29 -10.25
N GLU A 451 27.71 15.38 -10.40
CA GLU A 451 28.29 15.82 -11.66
C GLU A 451 29.47 14.90 -12.01
N GLU A 452 29.17 13.68 -12.44
CA GLU A 452 30.16 12.78 -13.04
C GLU A 452 30.54 13.30 -14.44
N GLU A 453 31.78 13.06 -14.84
CA GLU A 453 32.30 13.41 -16.17
C GLU A 453 31.40 12.79 -17.26
N GLY A 454 30.72 13.64 -18.04
CA GLY A 454 29.74 13.21 -19.05
C GLY A 454 28.26 13.35 -18.66
N ARG A 455 27.92 13.99 -17.52
CA ARG A 455 26.53 14.42 -17.24
C ARG A 455 26.04 15.33 -18.37
N PRO A 456 24.99 14.96 -19.13
CA PRO A 456 24.57 15.76 -20.27
C PRO A 456 23.98 17.12 -19.88
N ASP A 457 24.41 18.20 -20.57
CA ASP A 457 23.96 19.59 -20.33
C ASP A 457 22.45 19.81 -20.44
N TRP A 458 21.73 18.89 -21.06
CA TRP A 458 20.27 18.97 -21.20
C TRP A 458 19.51 18.43 -19.98
N LEU A 459 20.19 17.76 -19.03
CA LEU A 459 19.60 17.34 -17.77
C LEU A 459 19.41 18.56 -16.87
N ARG A 460 18.24 18.66 -16.25
CA ARG A 460 17.95 19.71 -15.27
C ARG A 460 18.61 19.37 -13.94
N ALA A 461 18.73 20.36 -13.05
CA ALA A 461 19.35 20.15 -11.72
C ALA A 461 18.67 19.02 -10.92
N TYR A 462 17.35 18.91 -11.00
CA TYR A 462 16.57 17.87 -10.33
C TYR A 462 16.54 16.51 -11.07
N ASP A 463 17.16 16.39 -12.24
CA ASP A 463 17.20 15.10 -12.94
C ASP A 463 18.39 14.28 -12.37
N PRO A 464 18.17 13.03 -11.90
CA PRO A 464 19.29 12.17 -11.56
C PRO A 464 20.21 11.94 -12.76
N THR A 465 21.51 11.81 -12.50
CA THR A 465 22.55 11.61 -13.53
C THR A 465 22.29 10.33 -14.31
N ASP A 466 22.01 9.23 -13.60
CA ASP A 466 21.60 7.96 -14.22
C ASP A 466 20.07 7.90 -14.39
N PRO A 467 19.54 7.67 -15.61
CA PRO A 467 18.10 7.50 -15.83
C PRO A 467 17.50 6.25 -15.16
N GLN A 468 18.33 5.36 -14.63
CA GLN A 468 17.92 4.18 -13.86
C GLN A 468 18.06 4.37 -12.34
N ALA A 469 18.46 5.55 -11.88
CA ALA A 469 18.47 5.88 -10.46
C ALA A 469 17.10 5.64 -9.81
N GLU A 470 17.12 5.22 -8.55
CA GLU A 470 15.97 4.63 -7.89
C GLU A 470 15.86 5.12 -6.45
N VAL A 471 14.64 5.51 -6.07
CA VAL A 471 14.27 5.78 -4.68
C VAL A 471 13.45 4.59 -4.20
N MET A 472 13.95 3.87 -3.21
CA MET A 472 13.28 2.73 -2.61
C MET A 472 12.55 3.18 -1.34
N VAL A 473 11.24 2.99 -1.27
CA VAL A 473 10.41 3.38 -0.12
C VAL A 473 9.96 2.14 0.64
N TYR A 474 10.30 2.01 1.92
CA TYR A 474 10.01 0.82 2.74
C TYR A 474 8.70 0.92 3.54
N GLU A 475 7.86 1.89 3.19
CA GLU A 475 6.56 2.14 3.81
C GLU A 475 5.46 2.20 2.75
N THR A 476 4.21 2.02 3.18
CA THR A 476 3.04 2.33 2.36
C THR A 476 3.01 3.83 2.07
N ILE A 477 2.89 4.18 0.80
CA ILE A 477 2.66 5.55 0.33
C ILE A 477 1.15 5.75 0.20
N GLU A 478 0.57 6.53 1.09
CA GLU A 478 -0.87 6.76 1.17
C GLU A 478 -1.39 7.49 -0.08
N PRO A 479 -2.66 7.26 -0.49
CA PRO A 479 -3.23 7.87 -1.70
C PRO A 479 -3.10 9.40 -1.74
N ARG A 480 -3.11 10.08 -0.59
CA ARG A 480 -2.89 11.53 -0.47
C ARG A 480 -1.58 12.03 -1.10
N PHE A 481 -0.57 11.17 -1.23
CA PHE A 481 0.70 11.54 -1.87
C PHE A 481 0.61 11.51 -3.39
N ILE A 482 -0.41 10.91 -3.99
CA ILE A 482 -0.61 10.87 -5.45
C ILE A 482 -1.21 12.20 -5.92
N GLU A 483 -0.43 12.98 -6.65
CA GLU A 483 -0.85 14.28 -7.19
C GLU A 483 -1.56 14.13 -8.52
N THR A 484 -1.02 13.31 -9.42
CA THR A 484 -1.53 13.17 -10.77
C THR A 484 -1.31 11.77 -11.31
N ILE A 485 -2.24 11.28 -12.13
CA ILE A 485 -2.13 10.00 -12.83
C ILE A 485 -2.12 10.25 -14.33
N ALA A 486 -1.00 9.91 -14.96
CA ALA A 486 -0.81 10.02 -16.39
C ALA A 486 -1.15 8.70 -17.10
N PHE A 487 -1.90 8.82 -18.20
CA PHE A 487 -2.27 7.70 -19.07
C PHE A 487 -1.68 7.86 -20.46
N GLU A 488 -1.45 6.74 -21.15
CA GLU A 488 -0.89 6.78 -22.50
C GLU A 488 -1.89 7.35 -23.51
N THR A 489 -3.16 6.93 -23.42
CA THR A 489 -4.20 7.34 -24.37
C THR A 489 -5.42 7.97 -23.67
N ARG A 490 -6.21 8.72 -24.44
CA ARG A 490 -7.43 9.37 -23.96
C ARG A 490 -8.49 8.34 -23.59
N GLU A 491 -8.55 7.23 -24.31
CA GLU A 491 -9.51 6.13 -24.10
C GLU A 491 -9.28 5.46 -22.75
N VAL A 492 -8.02 5.14 -22.43
CA VAL A 492 -7.64 4.57 -21.12
C VAL A 492 -7.99 5.55 -20.01
N ARG A 493 -7.59 6.82 -20.14
CA ARG A 493 -7.95 7.86 -19.18
C ARG A 493 -9.47 7.93 -18.98
N GLY A 494 -10.24 7.98 -20.06
CA GLY A 494 -11.70 8.10 -20.02
C GLY A 494 -12.39 6.95 -19.29
N ARG A 495 -11.90 5.71 -19.42
CA ARG A 495 -12.44 4.55 -18.68
C ARG A 495 -12.15 4.61 -17.18
N HIS A 496 -11.03 5.20 -16.79
CA HIS A 496 -10.57 5.17 -15.40
C HIS A 496 -10.81 6.47 -14.62
N ILE A 497 -11.09 7.59 -15.30
CA ILE A 497 -11.25 8.92 -14.66
C ILE A 497 -12.28 8.93 -13.53
N ARG A 498 -13.37 8.16 -13.67
CA ARG A 498 -14.41 8.03 -12.65
C ARG A 498 -13.87 7.40 -11.35
N ARG A 499 -12.89 6.52 -11.43
CA ARG A 499 -12.32 5.82 -10.27
C ARG A 499 -11.25 6.62 -9.53
N LEU A 500 -10.77 7.72 -10.09
CA LEU A 500 -9.62 8.46 -9.54
C LEU A 500 -9.93 9.30 -8.29
N GLY A 501 -11.18 9.33 -7.80
CA GLY A 501 -11.52 10.04 -6.55
C GLY A 501 -11.16 11.53 -6.53
N GLY A 502 -11.09 12.18 -7.68
CA GLY A 502 -10.70 13.59 -7.79
C GLY A 502 -9.19 13.86 -7.98
N ILE A 503 -8.33 12.84 -8.00
CA ILE A 503 -6.91 13.00 -8.36
C ILE A 503 -6.80 13.52 -9.80
N ASP A 504 -5.88 14.46 -10.02
CA ASP A 504 -5.65 15.03 -11.35
C ASP A 504 -5.21 13.93 -12.34
N SER A 505 -5.60 14.09 -13.60
CA SER A 505 -5.22 13.12 -14.63
C SER A 505 -4.93 13.76 -15.96
N LEU A 506 -3.88 13.27 -16.62
CA LEU A 506 -3.41 13.74 -17.91
C LEU A 506 -3.23 12.57 -18.89
N TYR A 507 -3.13 12.89 -20.18
CA TYR A 507 -2.72 11.93 -21.21
C TYR A 507 -1.70 12.55 -22.15
N ALA A 508 -0.70 11.76 -22.57
CA ALA A 508 0.39 12.24 -23.42
C ALA A 508 0.24 11.86 -24.90
N GLY A 509 -0.44 10.75 -25.19
CA GLY A 509 -0.46 10.10 -26.50
C GLY A 509 0.56 8.95 -26.58
N PRO A 510 0.39 8.00 -27.53
CA PRO A 510 1.25 6.82 -27.65
C PRO A 510 2.73 7.19 -27.80
N GLY A 511 3.58 6.68 -26.90
CA GLY A 511 5.03 6.91 -26.94
C GLY A 511 5.49 8.35 -26.72
N LYS A 512 4.63 9.22 -26.14
CA LYS A 512 4.92 10.64 -25.87
C LYS A 512 5.01 10.95 -24.36
N GLY A 513 5.57 12.10 -24.01
CA GLY A 513 5.64 12.56 -22.61
C GLY A 513 6.30 11.54 -21.68
N LEU A 514 5.65 11.19 -20.56
CA LEU A 514 6.13 10.18 -19.59
C LEU A 514 6.18 8.75 -20.16
N PHE A 515 5.61 8.54 -21.36
CA PHE A 515 5.66 7.28 -22.10
C PHE A 515 6.74 7.30 -23.20
N ALA A 516 7.57 8.34 -23.26
CA ALA A 516 8.71 8.46 -24.17
C ALA A 516 10.05 8.24 -23.43
N SER A 517 11.17 8.36 -24.15
CA SER A 517 12.46 8.57 -23.50
C SER A 517 12.57 9.99 -22.96
N ARG A 518 13.38 10.18 -21.91
CA ARG A 518 13.60 11.51 -21.30
C ARG A 518 14.07 12.53 -22.33
N GLN A 519 15.00 12.13 -23.20
CA GLN A 519 15.51 12.98 -24.27
C GLN A 519 14.44 13.32 -25.30
N HIS A 520 13.59 12.36 -25.69
CA HIS A 520 12.51 12.62 -26.64
C HIS A 520 11.48 13.59 -26.04
N MET A 521 11.11 13.45 -24.76
CA MET A 521 10.24 14.41 -24.08
C MET A 521 10.83 15.83 -24.11
N LEU A 522 12.12 15.97 -23.85
CA LEU A 522 12.80 17.27 -23.89
C LEU A 522 12.89 17.83 -25.32
N THR A 523 13.07 16.98 -26.32
CA THR A 523 13.04 17.37 -27.73
C THR A 523 11.63 17.74 -28.19
N GLU A 524 10.56 17.11 -27.71
CA GLU A 524 9.17 17.54 -27.97
C GLU A 524 8.93 18.92 -27.37
N LEU A 525 9.42 19.17 -26.15
CA LEU A 525 9.37 20.49 -25.50
C LEU A 525 10.15 21.57 -26.27
N LYS A 526 11.26 21.19 -26.93
CA LYS A 526 12.07 22.12 -27.76
C LYS A 526 11.57 22.24 -29.21
N GLY A 527 11.04 21.17 -29.79
CA GLY A 527 10.64 21.03 -31.19
C GLY A 527 9.30 21.67 -31.52
N GLY A 528 8.43 21.85 -30.52
CA GLY A 528 7.26 22.73 -30.61
C GLY A 528 7.59 24.19 -30.92
N GLN A 529 8.88 24.59 -30.92
CA GLN A 529 9.31 25.95 -31.24
C GLN A 529 9.68 26.20 -32.72
N ASN A 530 9.83 25.18 -33.60
CA ASN A 530 10.48 25.36 -34.92
C ASN A 530 9.76 24.80 -36.17
N GLY A 531 8.46 24.48 -36.16
CA GLY A 531 7.74 23.97 -37.35
C GLY A 531 6.40 24.68 -37.60
N HIS A 532 6.24 25.34 -38.75
CA HIS A 532 5.01 26.04 -39.16
C HIS A 532 3.83 25.07 -39.34
N ALA A 533 2.96 25.04 -38.33
CA ALA A 533 1.51 24.81 -38.31
C ALA A 533 1.06 24.06 -37.04
N SER A 534 1.34 24.65 -35.88
CA SER A 534 0.44 24.77 -34.72
C SER A 534 1.14 25.73 -33.78
N GLY A 535 0.66 26.97 -33.72
CA GLY A 535 1.38 28.06 -33.06
C GLY A 535 1.41 27.93 -31.55
N ILE A 536 2.26 28.77 -30.94
CA ILE A 536 2.37 29.10 -29.49
C ILE A 536 3.40 28.17 -28.77
N LEU A 537 4.62 28.54 -28.36
CA LEU A 537 5.28 29.82 -28.10
C LEU A 537 6.80 29.80 -28.39
N GLN A 538 7.30 30.92 -28.90
CA GLN A 538 8.64 31.44 -28.60
C GLN A 538 8.51 32.83 -27.96
N ARG A 539 9.48 33.17 -27.11
CA ARG A 539 9.63 34.34 -26.19
C ARG A 539 9.00 34.07 -24.83
N HIS A 540 9.71 33.88 -23.72
CA HIS A 540 11.09 34.14 -23.30
C HIS A 540 11.55 33.02 -22.36
#